data_AF-A0A929HV58-F1
#
_entry.id   AF-A0A929HV58-F1
#
_cell.length_a   1.000
_cell.length_b   1.000
_cell.length_c   1.000
_cell.angle_alpha   90.00
_cell.angle_beta   90.00
_cell.angle_gamma   90.00
#
_symmetry.space_group_name_H-M   'P 1'
#
loop_
_entity.id
_entity.type
_entity.pdbx_description
1 polymer ?
#
loop_
_entity_poly.entity_id
_entity_poly.type
_entity_poly.pdbx_seq_one_letter_code
_entity_poly.pdbx_strand_id
1 'polypeptide(L)' 'MKKNEINVNINGKDITVPSSMSAIQAVWHAGYPMVHGVGCLEGVCGACKVLVRRSGSSEITT' A
#
# COMPACT_ATOMS: atom_id res chain seq x y z
N MET A 1 4.83 -8.82 20.95
CA MET A 1 4.78 -7.55 20.19
C MET A 1 3.33 -7.29 19.83
N LYS A 2 2.74 -6.15 20.24
CA LYS A 2 1.34 -5.86 19.89
C LYS A 2 1.24 -5.68 18.38
N LYS A 3 0.41 -6.51 17.74
CA LYS A 3 0.11 -6.42 16.31
C LYS A 3 -0.81 -5.21 16.13
N ASN A 4 -0.21 -4.04 15.89
CA ASN A 4 -0.98 -2.83 15.65
C ASN A 4 -1.49 -2.92 14.21
N GLU A 5 -2.78 -3.17 14.05
CA GLU A 5 -3.42 -3.35 12.75
C GLU A 5 -4.18 -2.09 12.34
N ILE A 6 -4.21 -1.81 11.04
CA ILE A 6 -4.90 -0.67 10.46
C ILE A 6 -5.78 -1.13 9.31
N ASN A 7 -6.90 -0.44 9.12
CA ASN A 7 -7.79 -0.66 7.99
C ASN A 7 -7.40 0.27 6.85
N VAL A 8 -7.27 -0.30 5.64
CA VAL A 8 -6.94 0.43 4.42
C VAL A 8 -7.83 -0.04 3.28
N ASN A 9 -8.15 0.89 2.37
CA ASN A 9 -8.84 0.57 1.12
C ASN A 9 -7.81 0.58 -0.03
N ILE A 10 -7.63 -0.57 -0.68
CA ILE A 10 -6.70 -0.74 -1.80
C ILE A 10 -7.50 -1.09 -3.05
N ASN A 11 -7.55 -0.15 -4.01
CA ASN A 11 -8.31 -0.28 -5.26
C ASN A 11 -9.77 -0.73 -5.04
N GLY A 12 -10.44 -0.17 -4.02
CA GLY A 12 -11.82 -0.48 -3.67
C GLY A 12 -11.99 -1.68 -2.73
N LYS A 13 -10.91 -2.41 -2.39
CA LYS A 13 -10.95 -3.52 -1.44
C LYS A 13 -10.51 -3.07 -0.05
N ASP A 14 -11.41 -3.18 0.93
CA ASP A 14 -11.07 -2.97 2.33
C ASP A 14 -10.33 -4.19 2.90
N ILE A 15 -9.17 -3.94 3.50
CA ILE A 15 -8.35 -4.96 4.16
C ILE A 15 -7.80 -4.44 5.49
N THR A 16 -7.47 -5.37 6.37
CA THR A 16 -6.77 -5.10 7.64
C THR A 16 -5.34 -5.60 7.52
N VAL A 17 -4.37 -4.72 7.75
CA VAL A 17 -2.94 -5.03 7.64
C VAL A 17 -2.17 -4.58 8.88
N PRO A 18 -1.04 -5.20 9.22
CA PRO A 18 -0.12 -4.66 10.22
C PRO A 18 0.36 -3.27 9.83
N SER A 19 0.41 -2.33 10.79
CA SER A 19 0.86 -0.95 10.57
C SER A 19 2.34 -0.83 10.18
N SER A 20 3.12 -1.88 10.36
CA SER A 20 4.54 -1.95 9.97
C SER A 20 4.76 -2.37 8.51
N MET A 21 3.69 -2.75 7.80
CA MET A 21 3.76 -3.23 6.42
C MET A 21 3.91 -2.06 5.45
N SER A 22 4.76 -2.18 4.44
CA SER A 22 4.88 -1.17 3.38
C SER A 22 3.65 -1.19 2.46
N ALA A 23 3.41 -0.09 1.73
CA ALA A 23 2.26 0.01 0.82
C ALA A 23 2.25 -1.13 -0.21
N ILE A 24 3.40 -1.48 -0.80
CA ILE A 24 3.50 -2.57 -1.78
C ILE A 24 3.26 -3.95 -1.14
N GLN A 25 3.73 -4.17 0.08
CA GLN A 25 3.44 -5.40 0.83
C GLN A 25 1.95 -5.52 1.16
N ALA A 26 1.27 -4.41 1.48
CA ALA A 26 -0.17 -4.39 1.72
C ALA A 26 -0.97 -4.71 0.44
N VAL A 27 -0.52 -4.24 -0.72
CA VAL A 27 -1.08 -4.61 -2.03
C VAL A 27 -0.98 -6.13 -2.25
N TRP A 28 0.18 -6.74 -2.00
CA TRP A 28 0.32 -8.19 -2.09
C TRP A 28 -0.50 -8.94 -1.05
N HIS A 29 -0.60 -8.41 0.17
CA HIS A 29 -1.47 -8.96 1.21
C HIS A 29 -2.94 -8.94 0.81
N ALA A 30 -3.36 -7.96 0.00
CA ALA A 30 -4.71 -7.89 -0.56
C ALA A 30 -4.99 -8.97 -1.62
N GLY A 31 -3.97 -9.74 -2.04
CA GLY A 31 -4.08 -10.79 -3.06
C GLY A 31 -3.81 -10.33 -4.49
N TYR A 32 -3.31 -9.10 -4.69
CA TYR A 32 -2.86 -8.66 -6.01
C TYR A 32 -1.57 -9.38 -6.41
N PRO A 33 -1.41 -9.77 -7.69
CA PRO A 33 -0.24 -10.50 -8.13
C PRO A 33 1.03 -9.67 -8.01
N MET A 34 2.14 -10.34 -7.69
CA MET A 34 3.47 -9.76 -7.81
C MET A 34 3.79 -9.64 -9.30
N VAL A 35 3.81 -8.41 -9.82
CA VAL A 35 4.18 -8.14 -11.21
C VAL A 35 5.69 -8.05 -11.34
N HIS A 36 6.24 -8.61 -12.42
CA HIS A 36 7.65 -8.38 -12.77
C HIS A 36 7.87 -6.89 -13.03
N GLY A 37 8.93 -6.31 -12.46
CA GLY A 37 9.20 -4.88 -12.54
C GLY A 37 8.82 -4.08 -11.29
N VAL A 38 8.34 -4.72 -10.21
CA VAL A 38 8.40 -4.09 -8.89
C VAL A 38 9.88 -3.97 -8.51
N GLY A 39 10.42 -2.75 -8.57
CA GLY A 39 11.84 -2.48 -8.44
C GLY A 39 12.40 -2.65 -7.01
N CYS A 40 13.18 -1.69 -6.53
CA CYS A 40 14.02 -1.83 -5.33
C CYS A 40 13.31 -2.07 -3.99
N LEU A 41 11.97 -2.00 -3.91
CA LEU A 41 11.16 -2.12 -2.67
C LEU A 41 11.45 -1.11 -1.54
N GLU A 42 12.47 -0.27 -1.71
CA GLU A 42 12.91 0.75 -0.75
C GLU A 42 12.66 2.19 -1.25
N GLY A 43 11.90 2.36 -2.34
CA GLY A 43 11.52 3.67 -2.88
C GLY A 43 12.53 4.37 -3.79
N VAL A 44 13.76 3.87 -3.90
CA VAL A 44 14.84 4.44 -4.75
C VAL A 44 14.48 4.50 -6.24
N CYS A 45 13.92 3.43 -6.80
CA CYS A 45 13.67 3.33 -8.24
C CYS A 45 12.36 3.99 -8.71
N GLY A 46 11.44 4.30 -7.80
CA GLY A 46 10.12 4.86 -8.13
C GLY A 46 9.15 3.94 -8.88
N ALA A 47 9.49 2.66 -9.12
CA ALA A 47 8.68 1.74 -9.93
C ALA A 47 7.34 1.34 -9.28
N CYS A 48 7.25 1.33 -7.95
CA CYS A 48 6.05 0.96 -7.19
C CYS A 48 5.27 2.19 -6.68
N LYS A 49 5.22 3.27 -7.46
CA LYS A 49 4.51 4.50 -7.13
C LYS A 49 3.00 4.26 -7.06
N VAL A 50 2.34 4.86 -6.08
CA VAL A 50 0.88 4.75 -5.85
C VAL A 50 0.28 6.13 -5.65
N LEU A 51 -1.00 6.28 -5.95
CA LEU A 51 -1.78 7.48 -5.61
C LEU A 51 -2.48 7.27 -4.28
N VAL A 52 -2.44 8.27 -3.41
CA VAL A 52 -3.02 8.16 -2.07
C VAL A 52 -4.09 9.22 -1.88
N ARG A 53 -5.27 8.79 -1.40
CA ARG A 53 -6.30 9.67 -0.88
C ARG A 53 -6.29 9.60 0.64
N ARG A 54 -6.03 10.73 1.30
CA ARG A 54 -6.08 10.84 2.77
C ARG A 54 -7.49 11.23 3.20
N SER A 55 -7.90 10.75 4.37
CA SER A 55 -9.20 11.11 4.95
C SER A 55 -9.32 12.63 5.10
N GLY A 56 -10.48 13.18 4.73
CA GLY A 56 -10.73 14.62 4.77
C GLY A 56 -10.13 15.43 3.61
N SER A 57 -9.44 14.81 2.65
CA SER A 57 -8.96 15.46 1.43
C SER A 57 -9.62 14.87 0.18
N SER A 58 -10.09 15.74 -0.71
CA SER A 58 -10.52 15.39 -2.07
C SER A 58 -9.36 15.35 -3.07
N GLU A 59 -8.19 15.85 -2.68
CA GLU A 59 -7.02 15.93 -3.54
C GLU A 59 -6.28 14.60 -3.55
N ILE A 60 -5.88 14.17 -4.74
CA ILE A 60 -5.09 12.96 -4.95
C ILE A 60 -3.66 13.38 -5.24
N THR A 61 -2.74 13.01 -4.36
CA THR A 61 -1.31 13.28 -4.52
C THR A 61 -0.54 11.98 -4.75
N THR A 62 0.63 12.15 -5.37
CA THR A 62 1.63 11.10 -5.60
C THR A 62 2.63 11.06 -4.46
#